data_AF-A0A4Q5R1S5-F1
#
_entry.id   AF-A0A4Q5R1S5-F1
#
_cell.length_a   1.000
_cell.length_b   1.000
_cell.length_c   1.000
_cell.angle_alpha   90.00
_cell.angle_beta   90.00
_cell.angle_gamma   90.00
#
_symmetry.space_group_name_H-M   'P 1'
#
loop_
_entity.id
_entity.type
_entity.pdbx_description
1 polymer ?
#
loop_
_entity_poly.entity_id
_entity_poly.type
_entity_poly.pdbx_seq_one_letter_code
_entity_poly.pdbx_strand_id
1 'polypeptide(L)'
;MAEAHAKNHDFHILSPSPWPLMGAFSGFLMAFGAVFWMKSLQIGTLTPGPYIFGAGVFGVLYTMFAWWKDVVHEANSGDHTRVVQLHHRYGMMMFIASEVMFFVAWFWAYFEAALYTADPIQASRVEFTGGVWPPKGIE
;
A
#
# COMPACT_ATOMS: atom_id res chain seq x y z
N MET A 1 -20.54 -15.28 -39.94
CA MET A 1 -19.77 -15.80 -38.79
C MET A 1 -18.38 -15.20 -38.91
N ALA A 2 -18.18 -13.98 -38.42
CA ALA A 2 -16.89 -13.31 -38.54
C ALA A 2 -15.87 -14.03 -37.64
N GLU A 3 -14.81 -14.56 -38.23
CA GLU A 3 -13.59 -14.98 -37.52
C GLU A 3 -12.94 -13.74 -36.89
N ALA A 4 -13.49 -13.27 -35.77
CA ALA A 4 -12.88 -12.24 -34.98
C ALA A 4 -11.79 -12.87 -34.09
N HIS A 5 -10.56 -12.81 -34.60
CA HIS A 5 -9.27 -12.95 -33.90
C HIS A 5 -8.91 -14.34 -33.37
N ALA A 6 -8.30 -15.17 -34.22
CA ALA A 6 -7.42 -16.24 -33.75
C ALA A 6 -6.32 -15.63 -32.85
N LYS A 7 -6.34 -15.97 -31.55
CA LYS A 7 -5.28 -15.57 -30.61
C LYS A 7 -3.97 -16.25 -31.02
N ASN A 8 -2.98 -15.44 -31.40
CA ASN A 8 -1.62 -15.90 -31.72
C ASN A 8 -0.66 -15.76 -30.53
N HIS A 9 -1.17 -15.56 -29.31
CA HIS A 9 -0.36 -15.34 -28.11
C HIS A 9 -1.01 -15.94 -26.85
N ASP A 10 -0.18 -16.28 -25.88
CA ASP A 10 -0.60 -16.89 -24.62
C ASP A 10 -0.88 -15.87 -23.49
N PHE A 11 -0.81 -14.56 -23.79
CA PHE A 11 -1.11 -13.51 -22.81
C PHE A 11 -2.62 -13.40 -22.51
N HIS A 12 -2.93 -13.14 -21.24
CA HIS A 12 -4.29 -12.88 -20.77
C HIS A 12 -4.69 -11.43 -21.11
N ILE A 13 -5.78 -11.28 -21.87
CA ILE A 13 -6.39 -9.99 -22.18
C ILE A 13 -7.62 -9.85 -21.28
N LEU A 14 -7.57 -8.91 -20.34
CA LEU A 14 -8.66 -8.69 -19.40
C LEU A 14 -9.80 -7.89 -20.03
N SER A 15 -11.02 -8.20 -19.61
CA SER A 15 -12.19 -7.36 -19.87
C SER A 15 -12.15 -6.10 -18.99
N PRO A 16 -12.89 -5.04 -19.33
CA PRO A 16 -12.98 -3.84 -18.51
C PRO A 16 -13.45 -4.17 -17.08
N SER A 17 -12.70 -3.70 -16.08
CA SER A 17 -13.01 -3.92 -14.66
C SER A 17 -13.24 -2.60 -13.93
N PRO A 18 -14.27 -2.50 -13.06
CA PRO A 18 -14.54 -1.30 -12.27
C PRO A 18 -13.64 -1.17 -11.04
N TRP A 19 -12.96 -2.25 -10.61
CA TRP A 19 -12.23 -2.30 -9.34
C TRP A 19 -11.11 -1.27 -9.19
N PRO A 20 -10.29 -0.95 -10.23
CA PRO A 20 -9.28 0.10 -10.12
C PRO A 20 -9.86 1.46 -9.73
N LEU A 21 -10.99 1.84 -10.33
CA LEU A 21 -11.65 3.13 -10.06
C LEU A 21 -12.26 3.16 -8.64
N MET A 22 -12.94 2.09 -8.26
CA MET A 22 -13.53 1.94 -6.92
C MET A 22 -12.45 1.95 -5.83
N GLY A 23 -11.32 1.28 -6.08
CA GLY A 23 -10.16 1.26 -5.19
C GLY A 23 -9.53 2.63 -5.04
N ALA A 24 -9.35 3.38 -6.13
CA ALA A 24 -8.80 4.73 -6.09
C ALA A 24 -9.69 5.69 -5.29
N PHE A 25 -11.02 5.65 -5.51
CA PHE A 25 -11.97 6.47 -4.76
C PHE A 25 -12.01 6.10 -3.27
N SER A 26 -12.01 4.81 -2.95
CA SER A 26 -11.98 4.32 -1.57
C SER A 26 -10.68 4.71 -0.86
N GLY A 27 -9.54 4.59 -1.54
CA GLY A 27 -8.23 5.00 -1.03
C GLY A 27 -8.16 6.52 -0.79
N PHE A 28 -8.75 7.32 -1.67
CA PHE A 28 -8.88 8.77 -1.47
C PHE A 28 -9.70 9.09 -0.22
N LEU A 29 -10.87 8.48 -0.05
CA LEU A 29 -11.70 8.66 1.15
C LEU A 29 -10.97 8.22 2.42
N MET A 30 -10.23 7.13 2.37
CA MET A 30 -9.42 6.64 3.49
C MET A 30 -8.35 7.65 3.88
N ALA A 31 -7.54 8.13 2.92
CA ALA A 31 -6.49 9.11 3.21
C ALA A 31 -7.06 10.44 3.71
N PHE A 32 -8.12 10.93 3.07
CA PHE A 32 -8.80 12.17 3.46
C PHE A 32 -9.40 12.07 4.87
N GLY A 33 -10.09 10.96 5.16
CA GLY A 33 -10.64 10.67 6.49
C GLY A 33 -9.57 10.55 7.57
N ALA A 34 -8.42 9.91 7.26
CA ALA A 34 -7.29 9.79 8.18
C ALA A 34 -6.74 11.16 8.58
N VAL A 35 -6.56 12.08 7.61
CA VAL A 35 -6.12 13.45 7.89
C VAL A 35 -7.12 14.18 8.76
N PHE A 36 -8.41 14.13 8.43
CA PHE A 36 -9.47 14.75 9.24
C PHE A 36 -9.51 14.21 10.67
N TRP A 37 -9.30 12.91 10.84
CA TRP A 37 -9.27 12.28 12.14
C TRP A 37 -8.04 12.70 12.95
N MET A 38 -6.82 12.52 12.40
CA MET A 38 -5.57 12.81 13.11
C MET A 38 -5.39 14.30 13.44
N LYS A 39 -5.93 15.20 12.60
CA LYS A 39 -5.91 16.65 12.84
C LYS A 39 -7.15 17.16 13.58
N SER A 40 -8.09 16.28 13.94
CA SER A 40 -9.36 16.64 14.60
C SER A 40 -10.11 17.78 13.90
N LEU A 41 -10.18 17.72 12.56
CA LEU A 41 -10.84 18.73 11.75
C LEU A 41 -12.37 18.58 11.84
N GLN A 42 -13.04 19.71 12.02
CA GLN A 42 -14.50 19.78 12.17
C GLN A 42 -15.14 20.45 10.94
N ILE A 43 -16.32 19.98 10.57
CA ILE A 43 -17.18 20.64 9.57
C ILE A 43 -18.44 21.10 10.30
N GLY A 44 -18.50 22.38 10.64
CA GLY A 44 -19.52 22.90 11.56
C GLY A 44 -19.39 22.27 12.95
N THR A 45 -20.46 21.66 13.46
CA THR A 45 -20.49 20.97 14.76
C THR A 45 -20.13 19.48 14.67
N LEU A 46 -19.91 18.95 13.47
CA LEU A 46 -19.67 17.53 13.25
C LEU A 46 -18.16 17.24 13.18
N THR A 47 -17.76 16.10 13.74
CA THR A 47 -16.42 15.53 13.59
C THR A 47 -16.49 14.31 12.68
N PRO A 48 -16.46 14.48 11.35
CA PRO A 48 -16.72 13.39 10.41
C PRO A 48 -15.51 12.47 10.18
N GLY A 49 -14.31 12.85 10.64
CA GLY A 49 -13.04 12.17 10.35
C GLY A 49 -13.07 10.64 10.52
N PRO A 50 -13.43 10.11 11.70
CA PRO A 50 -13.46 8.66 11.93
C PRO A 50 -14.44 7.92 11.01
N TYR A 51 -15.59 8.52 10.72
CA TYR A 51 -16.62 7.91 9.87
C TYR A 51 -16.18 7.86 8.40
N ILE A 52 -15.58 8.94 7.89
CA ILE A 52 -15.04 8.99 6.53
C ILE A 52 -13.87 8.00 6.39
N PHE A 53 -12.98 7.95 7.39
CA PHE A 53 -11.88 6.99 7.42
C PHE A 53 -12.40 5.55 7.39
N GLY A 54 -13.36 5.22 8.27
CA GLY A 54 -13.96 3.89 8.34
C GLY A 54 -14.64 3.47 7.03
N ALA A 55 -15.38 4.38 6.39
CA ALA A 55 -15.97 4.14 5.08
C ALA A 55 -14.92 3.88 3.99
N GLY A 56 -13.83 4.65 4.00
CA GLY A 56 -12.69 4.45 3.09
C GLY A 56 -12.01 3.09 3.29
N VAL A 57 -11.71 2.72 4.54
CA VAL A 57 -11.12 1.41 4.89
C VAL A 57 -12.03 0.27 4.41
N PHE A 58 -13.32 0.33 4.71
CA PHE A 58 -14.27 -0.68 4.26
C PHE A 58 -14.33 -0.77 2.72
N GLY A 59 -14.35 0.36 2.02
CA GLY A 59 -14.33 0.41 0.56
C GLY A 59 -13.07 -0.23 -0.05
N VAL A 60 -11.89 0.04 0.54
CA VAL A 60 -10.63 -0.57 0.10
C VAL A 60 -10.66 -2.09 0.32
N LEU A 61 -11.05 -2.55 1.52
CA LEU A 61 -11.13 -3.98 1.83
C LEU A 61 -12.11 -4.71 0.92
N TYR A 62 -13.28 -4.11 0.67
CA TYR A 62 -14.26 -4.65 -0.26
C TYR A 62 -13.70 -4.74 -1.68
N THR A 63 -13.03 -3.69 -2.15
CA THR A 63 -12.40 -3.69 -3.48
C THR A 63 -11.34 -4.79 -3.59
N MET A 64 -10.48 -4.97 -2.58
CA MET A 64 -9.48 -6.04 -2.55
C MET A 64 -10.13 -7.42 -2.62
N PHE A 65 -11.16 -7.67 -1.79
CA PHE A 65 -11.88 -8.93 -1.77
C PHE A 65 -12.54 -9.24 -3.12
N ALA A 66 -13.29 -8.29 -3.68
CA ALA A 66 -13.98 -8.47 -4.96
C ALA A 66 -13.01 -8.67 -6.12
N TRP A 67 -11.92 -7.91 -6.15
CA TRP A 67 -10.90 -8.04 -7.18
C TRP A 67 -10.17 -9.38 -7.10
N TRP A 68 -9.74 -9.81 -5.91
CA TRP A 68 -9.10 -11.13 -5.77
C TRP A 68 -10.04 -12.29 -6.08
N LYS A 69 -11.33 -12.17 -5.76
CA LYS A 69 -12.34 -13.15 -6.17
C LYS A 69 -12.36 -13.31 -7.69
N ASP A 70 -12.29 -12.21 -8.43
CA ASP A 70 -12.28 -12.23 -9.89
C ASP A 70 -10.98 -12.83 -10.45
N VAL A 71 -9.81 -12.50 -9.87
CA VAL A 71 -8.52 -13.13 -10.24
C VAL A 71 -8.54 -14.66 -10.01
N VAL A 72 -9.16 -15.13 -8.91
CA VAL A 72 -9.32 -16.57 -8.65
C VAL A 72 -10.30 -17.21 -9.65
N HIS A 73 -11.35 -16.48 -10.05
CA HIS A 73 -12.28 -16.96 -11.06
C HIS A 73 -11.60 -17.09 -12.43
N GLU A 74 -10.86 -16.07 -12.88
CA GLU A 74 -10.04 -16.07 -14.11
C GLU A 74 -9.03 -17.22 -14.12
N ALA A 75 -8.38 -17.48 -12.97
CA ALA A 75 -7.46 -18.60 -12.82
C ALA A 75 -8.15 -19.97 -13.08
N ASN A 76 -9.33 -20.17 -12.50
CA ASN A 76 -10.08 -21.43 -12.63
C ASN A 76 -10.76 -21.59 -13.99
N SER A 77 -11.05 -20.48 -14.68
CA SER A 77 -11.59 -20.47 -16.04
C SER A 77 -10.53 -20.82 -17.11
N GLY A 78 -9.26 -20.92 -16.72
CA GLY A 78 -8.15 -21.34 -17.59
C GLY A 78 -7.37 -20.19 -18.23
N ASP A 79 -7.64 -18.92 -17.85
CA ASP A 79 -6.97 -17.75 -18.42
C ASP A 79 -5.50 -17.62 -17.96
N HIS A 80 -5.13 -18.32 -16.89
CA HIS A 80 -3.77 -18.34 -16.35
C HIS A 80 -2.87 -19.36 -17.06
N THR A 81 -2.52 -19.06 -18.32
CA THR A 81 -1.52 -19.84 -19.08
C THR A 81 -0.16 -19.88 -18.37
N ARG A 82 0.74 -20.77 -18.81
CA ARG A 82 2.08 -20.90 -18.20
C ARG A 82 2.86 -19.58 -18.22
N VAL A 83 2.75 -18.82 -19.30
CA VAL A 83 3.39 -17.50 -19.44
C VAL A 83 2.79 -16.52 -18.43
N VAL A 84 1.46 -16.48 -18.29
CA VAL A 84 0.77 -15.60 -17.33
C VAL A 84 1.16 -15.93 -15.90
N GLN A 85 1.21 -17.22 -15.52
CA GLN A 85 1.64 -17.64 -14.18
C GLN A 85 3.09 -17.26 -13.87
N LEU A 86 3.98 -17.31 -14.87
CA LEU A 86 5.36 -16.87 -14.70
C LEU A 86 5.42 -15.37 -14.37
N HIS A 87 4.64 -14.54 -15.06
CA HIS A 87 4.56 -13.11 -14.77
C HIS A 87 3.95 -12.80 -13.41
N HIS A 88 2.96 -13.57 -12.94
CA HIS A 88 2.44 -13.42 -11.57
C HIS A 88 3.53 -13.67 -10.52
N ARG A 89 4.41 -14.66 -10.74
CA ARG A 89 5.55 -14.94 -9.85
C ARG A 89 6.57 -13.81 -9.88
N TYR A 90 6.90 -13.28 -11.05
CA TYR A 90 7.77 -12.11 -11.16
C TYR A 90 7.16 -10.87 -10.48
N GLY A 91 5.86 -10.62 -10.67
CA GLY A 91 5.15 -9.55 -9.98
C GLY A 91 5.25 -9.67 -8.46
N MET A 92 5.02 -10.87 -7.91
CA MET A 92 5.14 -11.10 -6.47
C MET A 92 6.59 -10.97 -5.97
N MET A 93 7.58 -11.46 -6.72
CA MET A 93 8.99 -11.27 -6.37
C MET A 93 9.38 -9.80 -6.32
N MET A 94 8.93 -8.99 -7.29
CA MET A 94 9.20 -7.55 -7.31
C MET A 94 8.47 -6.82 -6.17
N PHE A 95 7.24 -7.23 -5.84
CA PHE A 95 6.53 -6.72 -4.67
C PHE A 95 7.29 -7.01 -3.37
N ILE A 96 7.72 -8.25 -3.15
CA ILE A 96 8.53 -8.63 -1.98
C ILE A 96 9.85 -7.83 -1.94
N ALA A 97 10.51 -7.65 -3.08
CA ALA A 97 11.72 -6.83 -3.16
C ALA A 97 11.46 -5.37 -2.75
N SER A 98 10.31 -4.79 -3.13
CA SER A 98 9.94 -3.45 -2.66
C SER A 98 9.64 -3.39 -1.15
N GLU A 99 9.06 -4.44 -0.56
CA GLU A 99 8.85 -4.53 0.89
C GLU A 99 10.18 -4.59 1.64
N VAL A 100 11.19 -5.31 1.13
CA VAL A 100 12.54 -5.29 1.70
C VAL A 100 13.12 -3.88 1.69
N MET A 101 12.98 -3.14 0.59
CA MET A 101 13.44 -1.75 0.50
C MET A 101 12.68 -0.81 1.46
N PHE A 102 11.39 -1.05 1.71
CA PHE A 102 10.64 -0.35 2.75
C PHE A 102 11.28 -0.57 4.14
N PHE A 103 11.65 -1.80 4.50
CA PHE A 103 12.37 -2.08 5.76
C PHE A 103 13.76 -1.46 5.81
N VAL A 104 14.48 -1.37 4.68
CA VAL A 104 15.78 -0.69 4.62
C VAL A 104 15.67 0.76 5.11
N ALA A 105 14.60 1.49 4.79
CA ALA A 105 14.41 2.87 5.26
C ALA A 105 14.29 2.93 6.80
N TRP A 106 13.58 1.99 7.42
CA TRP A 106 13.44 1.92 8.87
C TRP A 106 14.74 1.54 9.58
N PHE A 107 15.44 0.52 9.05
CA PHE A 107 16.75 0.14 9.59
C PHE A 107 17.77 1.26 9.43
N TRP A 108 17.73 1.98 8.31
CA TRP A 108 18.58 3.15 8.11
C TRP A 108 18.32 4.20 9.20
N ALA A 109 17.07 4.59 9.42
CA ALA A 109 16.72 5.57 10.45
C ALA A 109 17.17 5.13 11.85
N TYR A 110 17.02 3.83 12.18
CA TYR A 110 17.47 3.29 13.46
C TYR A 110 19.01 3.29 13.61
N PHE A 111 19.74 2.78 12.60
CA PHE A 111 21.20 2.70 12.67
C PHE A 111 21.85 4.07 12.63
N GLU A 112 21.29 5.03 11.88
CA GLU A 112 21.73 6.42 11.91
C GLU A 112 21.62 6.99 13.33
N ALA A 113 20.46 6.82 13.97
CA ALA A 113 20.22 7.33 15.31
C ALA A 113 21.10 6.65 16.39
N ALA A 114 21.33 5.35 16.27
CA ALA A 114 22.06 4.55 17.24
C ALA A 114 23.59 4.66 17.11
N LEU A 115 24.12 4.75 15.89
CA LEU A 115 25.57 4.79 15.65
C LEU A 115 26.13 6.22 15.66
N TYR A 116 25.37 7.20 15.17
CA TYR A 116 25.80 8.60 15.08
C TYR A 116 25.02 9.46 16.06
N THR A 117 25.19 9.19 17.36
CA THR A 117 24.33 9.75 18.41
C THR A 117 24.38 11.28 18.51
N ALA A 118 25.51 11.90 18.17
CA ALA A 118 25.75 13.35 18.23
C ALA A 118 25.96 13.99 16.84
N ASP A 119 25.31 13.48 15.78
CA ASP A 119 25.45 14.02 14.42
C ASP A 119 24.95 15.48 14.34
N PRO A 120 25.82 16.46 13.97
CA PRO A 120 25.44 17.87 13.86
C PRO A 120 24.40 18.15 12.77
N ILE A 121 24.25 17.28 11.76
CA ILE A 121 23.20 17.41 10.73
C ILE A 121 21.81 17.20 11.35
N GLN A 122 21.69 16.34 12.36
CA GLN A 122 20.44 16.02 13.05
C GLN A 122 20.30 16.77 14.38
N ALA A 123 20.47 18.09 14.37
CA ALA A 123 20.49 18.91 15.57
C ALA A 123 19.28 18.72 16.51
N SER A 124 18.07 18.58 15.95
CA SER A 124 16.84 18.33 16.73
C SER A 124 16.84 16.97 17.43
N ARG A 125 17.39 15.93 16.80
CA ARG A 125 17.53 14.60 17.40
C ARG A 125 18.55 14.62 18.52
N VAL A 126 19.68 15.30 18.33
CA VAL A 126 20.74 15.41 19.34
C VAL A 126 20.22 16.14 20.58
N GLU A 127 19.47 17.23 20.40
CA GLU A 127 18.83 17.97 21.49
C GLU A 127 17.84 17.08 22.27
N PHE A 128 17.01 16.31 21.58
CA PHE A 128 16.02 15.43 22.22
C PHE A 128 16.64 14.23 22.94
N THR A 129 17.62 13.57 22.32
CA THR A 129 18.24 12.33 22.85
C THR A 129 19.42 12.60 23.78
N GLY A 130 19.93 13.82 23.82
CA GLY A 130 21.12 14.20 24.58
C GLY A 130 22.43 13.68 24.00
N GLY A 131 22.45 13.25 22.74
CA GLY A 131 23.66 12.81 22.05
C GLY A 131 24.19 11.43 22.48
N VAL A 132 23.37 10.63 23.17
CA VAL A 132 23.75 9.31 23.71
C VAL A 132 22.76 8.24 23.28
N TRP A 133 23.25 7.00 23.15
CA TRP A 133 22.43 5.84 22.85
C TRP A 133 22.67 4.72 23.87
N PRO A 134 21.61 4.11 24.45
CA PRO A 134 20.21 4.54 24.35
C PRO A 134 19.98 5.92 25.01
N PRO A 135 18.92 6.66 24.61
CA PRO A 135 18.56 7.91 25.27
C PRO A 135 18.30 7.71 26.76
N LYS A 136 18.65 8.71 27.57
CA LYS A 136 18.46 8.64 29.04
C LYS A 136 16.98 8.45 29.39
N GLY A 137 16.69 7.56 30.35
CA GLY A 137 15.33 7.28 30.80
C GLY A 137 14.57 6.26 29.95
N ILE A 138 15.22 5.71 28.92
CA ILE A 138 14.78 4.50 28.23
C ILE A 138 15.60 3.33 28.79
N GLU A 139 15.06 2.68 29.82
CA GLU A 139 15.45 1.35 30.29
C GLU A 139 14.45 0.30 29.76
#